data_AF-A0A3C0ZUI7-F1
#
_entry.id   AF-A0A3C0ZUI7-F1
#
_cell.length_a   1.000
_cell.length_b   1.000
_cell.length_c   1.000
_cell.angle_alpha   90.00
_cell.angle_beta   90.00
_cell.angle_gamma   90.00
#
_symmetry.space_group_name_H-M   'P 1'
#
loop_
_entity.id
_entity.type
_entity.pdbx_description
1 polymer ?
#
loop_
_entity_poly.entity_id
_entity_poly.type
_entity_poly.pdbx_seq_one_letter_code
_entity_poly.pdbx_strand_id
1 'polypeptide(L)'
;PGGAERSSGLGRVTVKVTVGDRDITDKVTLNKIPYTFSGRKGAGISPDSLVYSIEDAGIRIPAGAFAQSNDITVRVEAQDNSGNRSDTGGSGGGLLRLGIDTVGPKIEVNYTDDVQPRNEKYFSGRRIVQIAVIDRNVSRDRIHIRTNISVPDSLQPPHENRSGDGNGETGNGDRWTMSLVYDRDGEYTLNVDGSDALGNPAADIVWNGPSPKDFVIDRTKPVLSLFLLNTDVRNGKYYRDVQTVGIRVKEHNFRQEDVQYISSSGSRGRDRRPGDVAAP
;
A
#
# COMPACT_ATOMS: atom_id res chain seq x y z
N PRO A 1 40.29 -34.45 -49.89
CA PRO A 1 39.21 -35.21 -49.23
C PRO A 1 39.64 -35.64 -47.82
N GLY A 2 39.33 -34.80 -46.83
CA GLY A 2 39.44 -35.11 -45.42
C GLY A 2 38.20 -34.54 -44.76
N GLY A 3 37.06 -35.19 -44.98
CA GLY A 3 35.81 -34.77 -44.34
C GLY A 3 36.00 -34.89 -42.85
N ALA A 4 35.91 -33.78 -42.13
CA ALA A 4 35.85 -33.80 -40.68
C ALA A 4 34.77 -34.81 -40.27
N GLU A 5 35.15 -35.84 -39.50
CA GLU A 5 34.19 -36.80 -38.96
C GLU A 5 33.09 -36.02 -38.23
N ARG A 6 31.88 -36.02 -38.80
CA ARG A 6 30.72 -35.39 -38.17
C ARG A 6 30.23 -36.34 -37.09
N SER A 7 30.43 -36.01 -35.82
CA SER A 7 29.87 -36.80 -34.72
C SER A 7 28.34 -36.66 -34.67
N SER A 8 27.65 -37.69 -34.18
CA SER A 8 26.21 -37.64 -33.91
C SER A 8 25.82 -36.75 -32.72
N GLY A 9 26.80 -36.11 -32.05
CA GLY A 9 26.60 -35.29 -30.84
C GLY A 9 25.66 -34.10 -31.01
N LEU A 10 25.62 -33.23 -29.99
CA LEU A 10 24.68 -32.10 -29.95
C LEU A 10 24.86 -31.18 -31.17
N GLY A 11 23.77 -30.98 -31.92
CA GLY A 11 23.77 -30.21 -33.17
C GLY A 11 23.21 -28.79 -33.01
N ARG A 12 22.13 -28.64 -32.23
CA ARG A 12 21.48 -27.34 -31.98
C ARG A 12 20.82 -27.29 -30.61
N VAL A 13 20.89 -26.12 -29.98
CA VAL A 13 20.08 -25.75 -28.82
C VAL A 13 19.23 -24.54 -29.19
N THR A 14 17.93 -24.62 -28.93
CA THR A 14 16.96 -23.55 -29.14
C THR A 14 16.37 -23.17 -27.80
N VAL A 15 16.29 -21.87 -27.52
CA VAL A 15 15.65 -21.34 -26.32
C VAL A 15 14.38 -20.62 -26.75
N LYS A 16 13.30 -20.82 -26.00
CA LYS A 16 12.06 -20.06 -26.09
C LYS A 16 11.73 -19.48 -24.73
N VAL A 17 11.50 -18.18 -24.66
CA VAL A 17 11.10 -17.49 -23.43
C VAL A 17 9.75 -16.82 -23.68
N THR A 18 8.80 -17.02 -22.78
CA THR A 18 7.47 -16.40 -22.86
C THR A 18 7.10 -15.66 -21.56
N VAL A 19 6.21 -14.69 -21.67
CA VAL A 19 5.48 -14.10 -20.53
C VAL A 19 4.00 -14.37 -20.76
N GLY A 20 3.41 -15.27 -19.97
CA GLY A 20 2.15 -15.91 -20.35
C GLY A 20 2.27 -16.52 -21.76
N ASP A 21 1.34 -16.15 -22.65
CA ASP A 21 1.32 -16.61 -24.04
C ASP A 21 2.23 -15.83 -24.99
N ARG A 22 2.82 -14.71 -24.54
CA ARG A 22 3.63 -13.82 -25.39
C ARG A 22 5.06 -14.34 -25.50
N ASP A 23 5.53 -14.59 -26.73
CA ASP A 23 6.94 -14.87 -27.00
C ASP A 23 7.80 -13.60 -26.85
N ILE A 24 8.85 -13.70 -26.04
CA ILE A 24 9.82 -12.63 -25.76
C ILE A 24 11.25 -13.08 -26.02
N THR A 25 11.45 -14.15 -26.76
CA THR A 25 12.77 -14.74 -27.03
C THR A 25 13.73 -13.73 -27.69
N ASP A 26 13.20 -12.77 -28.47
CA ASP A 26 13.99 -11.70 -29.08
C ASP A 26 14.50 -10.64 -28.08
N LYS A 27 13.97 -10.64 -26.85
CA LYS A 27 14.36 -9.71 -25.76
C LYS A 27 15.37 -10.30 -24.80
N VAL A 28 15.71 -11.58 -24.90
CA VAL A 28 16.68 -12.23 -24.03
C VAL A 28 18.03 -12.34 -24.72
N THR A 29 19.10 -12.30 -23.92
CA THR A 29 20.46 -12.51 -24.44
C THR A 29 20.91 -13.92 -24.12
N LEU A 30 21.26 -14.67 -25.16
CA LEU A 30 21.94 -15.96 -25.04
C LEU A 30 23.43 -15.69 -24.96
N ASN A 31 24.00 -15.86 -23.77
CA ASN A 31 25.45 -15.81 -23.64
C ASN A 31 26.00 -17.12 -24.20
N LYS A 32 26.62 -17.05 -25.38
CA LYS A 32 27.46 -18.15 -25.88
C LYS A 32 28.68 -18.22 -24.98
N ILE A 33 28.69 -19.16 -24.05
CA ILE A 33 29.79 -19.35 -23.11
C ILE A 33 30.67 -20.49 -23.64
N PRO A 34 32.01 -20.40 -23.55
CA PRO A 34 32.92 -21.46 -23.98
C PRO A 34 32.55 -22.79 -23.33
N TYR A 35 32.43 -23.84 -24.13
CA TYR A 35 32.20 -25.21 -23.67
C TYR A 35 33.54 -25.88 -23.39
N THR A 36 33.65 -26.59 -22.27
CA THR A 36 34.80 -27.43 -21.96
C THR A 36 34.57 -28.85 -22.50
N PHE A 37 35.60 -29.42 -23.11
CA PHE A 37 35.57 -30.78 -23.64
C PHE A 37 36.12 -31.76 -22.60
N SER A 38 35.37 -32.80 -22.25
CA SER A 38 35.82 -33.88 -21.38
C SER A 38 35.52 -35.27 -21.98
N GLY A 39 36.02 -35.54 -23.19
CA GLY A 39 35.90 -36.88 -23.79
C GLY A 39 36.95 -37.88 -23.28
N ARG A 40 36.52 -39.06 -22.79
CA ARG A 40 37.39 -40.26 -22.72
C ARG A 40 37.34 -40.99 -24.06
N LYS A 41 38.47 -40.99 -24.80
CA LYS A 41 38.60 -41.75 -26.05
C LYS A 41 38.50 -43.26 -25.74
N GLY A 42 37.51 -43.95 -26.30
CA GLY A 42 37.35 -45.41 -26.18
C GLY A 42 36.33 -45.91 -25.14
N ALA A 43 35.52 -45.03 -24.53
CA ALA A 43 34.39 -45.48 -23.71
C ALA A 43 33.26 -46.02 -24.62
N GLY A 44 32.71 -47.20 -24.29
CA GLY A 44 31.56 -47.77 -25.01
C GLY A 44 30.35 -46.82 -24.98
N ILE A 45 29.55 -46.86 -26.05
CA ILE A 45 28.34 -46.05 -26.19
C ILE A 45 27.29 -46.60 -25.21
N SER A 46 27.09 -45.91 -24.08
CA SER A 46 25.97 -46.13 -23.17
C SER A 46 25.25 -44.79 -22.95
N PRO A 47 23.96 -44.78 -22.56
CA PRO A 47 23.24 -43.55 -22.19
C PRO A 47 23.95 -42.73 -21.10
N ASP A 48 24.71 -43.39 -20.23
CA ASP A 48 25.45 -42.78 -19.12
C ASP A 48 26.85 -42.26 -19.56
N SER A 49 27.26 -42.56 -20.79
CA SER A 49 28.53 -42.14 -21.38
C SER A 49 28.40 -40.79 -22.10
N LEU A 50 27.77 -39.79 -21.48
CA LEU A 50 27.69 -38.44 -22.05
C LEU A 50 29.12 -37.91 -22.31
N VAL A 51 29.45 -37.71 -23.59
CA VAL A 51 30.82 -37.33 -24.02
C VAL A 51 31.00 -35.81 -24.04
N TYR A 52 29.90 -35.05 -24.07
CA TYR A 52 29.89 -33.59 -24.19
C TYR A 52 28.78 -33.01 -23.30
N SER A 53 29.15 -32.15 -22.36
CA SER A 53 28.24 -31.38 -21.52
C SER A 53 28.38 -29.88 -21.81
N ILE A 54 27.28 -29.15 -21.68
CA ILE A 54 27.29 -27.67 -21.63
C ILE A 54 26.99 -27.32 -20.18
N GLU A 55 28.02 -26.94 -19.42
CA GLU A 55 27.89 -26.71 -17.97
C GLU A 55 27.70 -25.22 -17.62
N ASP A 56 28.10 -24.31 -18.51
CA ASP A 56 28.14 -22.87 -18.22
C ASP A 56 27.27 -21.99 -19.15
N ALA A 57 26.31 -22.52 -19.92
CA ALA A 57 25.45 -21.68 -20.76
C ALA A 57 24.33 -21.00 -19.95
N GLY A 58 24.12 -19.69 -20.18
CA GLY A 58 23.12 -18.89 -19.46
C GLY A 58 22.21 -18.07 -20.37
N ILE A 59 20.95 -17.91 -19.94
CA ILE A 59 19.95 -17.03 -20.56
C ILE A 59 19.79 -15.79 -19.69
N ARG A 60 20.12 -14.61 -20.21
CA ARG A 60 19.90 -13.34 -19.50
C ARG A 60 18.55 -12.76 -19.89
N ILE A 61 17.66 -12.65 -18.91
CA ILE A 61 16.35 -11.99 -19.05
C ILE A 61 16.47 -10.60 -18.43
N PRO A 62 16.32 -9.51 -19.20
CA PRO A 62 16.49 -8.15 -18.67
C PRO A 62 15.31 -7.76 -17.79
N ALA A 63 15.57 -7.30 -16.56
CA ALA A 63 14.50 -6.92 -15.64
C ALA A 63 13.61 -5.78 -16.17
N GLY A 64 14.16 -4.81 -16.92
CA GLY A 64 13.47 -3.59 -17.32
C GLY A 64 12.04 -3.78 -17.86
N ALA A 65 11.87 -4.35 -19.05
CA ALA A 65 10.55 -4.51 -19.66
C ALA A 65 9.66 -5.56 -18.95
N PHE A 66 10.21 -6.29 -17.98
CA PHE A 66 9.56 -7.40 -17.28
C PHE A 66 9.54 -7.18 -15.77
N ALA A 67 9.67 -5.92 -15.33
CA ALA A 67 9.87 -5.51 -13.94
C ALA A 67 8.70 -5.80 -13.00
N GLN A 68 7.58 -6.34 -13.49
CA GLN A 68 6.39 -6.73 -12.74
C GLN A 68 5.74 -8.01 -13.34
N SER A 69 6.58 -8.90 -13.89
CA SER A 69 6.13 -10.14 -14.55
C SER A 69 6.17 -11.31 -13.57
N ASN A 70 5.06 -12.04 -13.43
CA ASN A 70 4.99 -13.22 -12.53
C ASN A 70 4.94 -14.57 -13.27
N ASP A 71 4.93 -14.55 -14.61
CA ASP A 71 4.74 -15.75 -15.43
C ASP A 71 5.74 -15.81 -16.60
N ILE A 72 7.03 -15.67 -16.28
CA ILE A 72 8.10 -15.88 -17.26
C ILE A 72 8.35 -17.38 -17.35
N THR A 73 8.19 -17.96 -18.53
CA THR A 73 8.49 -19.37 -18.79
C THR A 73 9.69 -19.50 -19.71
N VAL A 74 10.64 -20.36 -19.36
CA VAL A 74 11.80 -20.70 -20.18
C VAL A 74 11.74 -22.16 -20.61
N ARG A 75 11.75 -22.39 -21.92
CA ARG A 75 11.87 -23.71 -22.54
C ARG A 75 13.16 -23.80 -23.34
N VAL A 76 13.89 -24.88 -23.15
CA VAL A 76 15.09 -25.19 -23.93
C VAL A 76 14.85 -26.49 -24.69
N GLU A 77 15.10 -26.49 -25.98
CA GLU A 77 15.05 -27.67 -26.85
C GLU A 77 16.46 -27.95 -27.38
N ALA A 78 16.90 -29.21 -27.28
CA ALA A 78 18.15 -29.68 -27.83
C ALA A 78 17.88 -30.70 -28.94
N GLN A 79 18.64 -30.59 -30.02
CA GLN A 79 18.64 -31.54 -31.15
C GLN A 79 20.06 -31.99 -31.46
N ASP A 80 20.28 -33.29 -31.59
CA ASP A 80 21.57 -33.85 -32.00
C ASP A 80 21.74 -33.86 -33.54
N ASN A 81 22.95 -34.15 -34.03
CA ASN A 81 23.24 -34.18 -35.47
C ASN A 81 22.56 -35.34 -36.22
N SER A 82 22.00 -36.31 -35.50
CA SER A 82 21.20 -37.42 -36.05
C SER A 82 19.72 -37.10 -36.09
N GLY A 83 19.30 -35.98 -35.51
CA GLY A 83 17.92 -35.51 -35.49
C GLY A 83 17.14 -35.83 -34.21
N ASN A 84 17.74 -36.52 -33.23
CA ASN A 84 17.09 -36.82 -31.94
C ASN A 84 16.86 -35.52 -31.16
N ARG A 85 15.70 -35.37 -30.51
CA ARG A 85 15.29 -34.16 -29.80
C ARG A 85 14.94 -34.42 -28.35
N SER A 86 15.19 -33.42 -27.52
CA SER A 86 14.71 -33.34 -26.13
C SER A 86 14.39 -31.90 -25.79
N ASP A 87 13.53 -31.68 -24.81
CA ASP A 87 13.30 -30.35 -24.27
C ASP A 87 13.06 -30.38 -22.76
N THR A 88 13.15 -29.21 -22.12
CA THR A 88 12.89 -29.04 -20.69
C THR A 88 11.41 -29.26 -20.30
N GLY A 89 10.50 -29.47 -21.26
CA GLY A 89 9.10 -29.82 -21.02
C GLY A 89 8.81 -31.32 -20.95
N GLY A 90 9.77 -32.19 -21.29
CA GLY A 90 9.67 -33.65 -21.20
C GLY A 90 9.96 -34.24 -19.82
N SER A 91 9.58 -35.51 -19.62
CA SER A 91 9.58 -36.25 -18.34
C SER A 91 10.92 -36.16 -17.61
N GLY A 92 10.99 -35.24 -16.63
CA GLY A 92 12.09 -35.10 -15.67
C GLY A 92 12.57 -33.66 -15.44
N GLY A 93 12.36 -32.73 -16.39
CA GLY A 93 12.99 -31.39 -16.34
C GLY A 93 12.11 -30.24 -15.85
N GLY A 94 10.83 -30.20 -16.25
CA GLY A 94 9.92 -29.09 -15.96
C GLY A 94 10.27 -27.79 -16.68
N LEU A 95 9.24 -27.04 -17.12
CA LEU A 95 9.43 -25.67 -17.58
C LEU A 95 9.93 -24.82 -16.41
N LEU A 96 11.02 -24.08 -16.60
CA LEU A 96 11.48 -23.12 -15.62
C LEU A 96 10.52 -21.92 -15.63
N ARG A 97 9.84 -21.71 -14.50
CA ARG A 97 8.93 -20.57 -14.28
C ARG A 97 9.56 -19.58 -13.31
N LEU A 98 9.52 -18.30 -13.66
CA LEU A 98 10.16 -17.22 -12.91
C LEU A 98 9.20 -16.02 -12.79
N GLY A 99 9.36 -15.26 -11.73
CA GLY A 99 8.87 -13.88 -11.63
C GLY A 99 10.05 -12.89 -11.60
N ILE A 100 9.85 -11.72 -12.17
CA ILE A 100 10.70 -10.55 -12.00
C ILE A 100 9.82 -9.44 -11.46
N ASP A 101 10.16 -8.98 -10.25
CA ASP A 101 9.54 -7.80 -9.67
C ASP A 101 10.62 -6.85 -9.12
N THR A 102 10.61 -5.63 -9.63
CA THR A 102 11.52 -4.55 -9.20
C THR A 102 10.76 -3.26 -8.87
N VAL A 103 9.42 -3.30 -8.78
CA VAL A 103 8.59 -2.12 -8.57
C VAL A 103 7.70 -2.39 -7.38
N GLY A 104 7.97 -1.71 -6.27
CA GLY A 104 7.19 -1.87 -5.05
C GLY A 104 5.79 -1.24 -5.13
N PRO A 105 5.00 -1.42 -4.06
CA PRO A 105 3.57 -1.17 -4.09
C PRO A 105 3.26 0.32 -4.22
N LYS A 106 2.13 0.62 -4.87
CA LYS A 106 1.49 1.94 -4.74
C LYS A 106 0.44 1.89 -3.63
N ILE A 107 0.51 2.83 -2.69
CA ILE A 107 -0.45 2.94 -1.60
C ILE A 107 -1.27 4.22 -1.78
N GLU A 108 -2.60 4.10 -1.69
CA GLU A 108 -3.53 5.23 -1.76
C GLU A 108 -4.33 5.31 -0.47
N VAL A 109 -4.30 6.45 0.20
CA VAL A 109 -5.08 6.73 1.42
C VAL A 109 -6.09 7.83 1.10
N ASN A 110 -7.37 7.47 1.08
CA ASN A 110 -8.45 8.35 0.65
C ASN A 110 -9.46 8.54 1.79
N TYR A 111 -9.66 9.77 2.24
CA TYR A 111 -10.81 10.09 3.09
C TYR A 111 -12.05 10.23 2.22
N THR A 112 -13.06 9.41 2.49
CA THR A 112 -14.29 9.33 1.69
C THR A 112 -15.50 9.94 2.38
N ASP A 113 -15.32 10.47 3.60
CA ASP A 113 -16.31 11.35 4.23
C ASP A 113 -16.24 12.77 3.65
N ASP A 114 -17.30 13.55 3.86
CA ASP A 114 -17.45 14.94 3.41
C ASP A 114 -17.22 15.96 4.53
N VAL A 115 -16.83 15.51 5.73
CA VAL A 115 -16.68 16.37 6.91
C VAL A 115 -15.47 17.28 6.72
N GLN A 116 -15.70 18.59 6.72
CA GLN A 116 -14.62 19.57 6.64
C GLN A 116 -14.05 19.86 8.03
N PRO A 117 -12.73 20.03 8.15
CA PRO A 117 -12.14 20.45 9.40
C PRO A 117 -12.53 21.89 9.73
N ARG A 118 -12.60 22.18 11.02
CA ARG A 118 -12.45 23.51 11.60
C ARG A 118 -11.07 23.61 12.21
N ASN A 119 -10.52 24.82 12.24
CA ASN A 119 -9.18 25.09 12.78
C ASN A 119 -8.16 24.05 12.29
N GLU A 120 -8.18 23.82 10.98
CA GLU A 120 -7.32 22.91 10.21
C GLU A 120 -7.54 21.42 10.47
N LYS A 121 -7.77 20.97 11.70
CA LYS A 121 -7.77 19.54 12.03
C LYS A 121 -8.88 19.02 12.96
N TYR A 122 -9.87 19.85 13.31
CA TYR A 122 -10.98 19.45 14.20
C TYR A 122 -12.23 19.12 13.39
N PHE A 123 -12.74 17.90 13.50
CA PHE A 123 -13.87 17.40 12.74
C PHE A 123 -15.06 17.15 13.67
N SER A 124 -16.23 17.67 13.32
CA SER A 124 -17.47 17.51 14.11
C SER A 124 -18.20 16.20 13.84
N GLY A 125 -17.59 15.29 13.08
CA GLY A 125 -18.20 14.06 12.59
C GLY A 125 -17.16 12.97 12.38
N ARG A 126 -17.65 11.75 12.14
CA ARG A 126 -16.80 10.60 11.89
C ARG A 126 -15.97 10.80 10.62
N ARG A 127 -14.76 10.23 10.60
CA ARG A 127 -13.92 10.13 9.39
C ARG A 127 -13.93 8.70 8.86
N ILE A 128 -13.94 8.55 7.54
CA ILE A 128 -13.90 7.25 6.86
C ILE A 128 -12.72 7.25 5.91
N VAL A 129 -11.76 6.34 6.13
CA VAL A 129 -10.53 6.23 5.35
C VAL A 129 -10.53 4.95 4.57
N GLN A 130 -10.43 5.03 3.24
CA GLN A 130 -10.13 3.90 2.38
C GLN A 130 -8.64 3.85 2.07
N ILE A 131 -8.00 2.75 2.45
CA ILE A 131 -6.60 2.48 2.09
C ILE A 131 -6.61 1.42 0.99
N ALA A 132 -5.87 1.67 -0.10
CA ALA A 132 -5.64 0.71 -1.16
C ALA A 132 -4.15 0.45 -1.32
N VAL A 133 -3.77 -0.81 -1.48
CA VAL A 133 -2.42 -1.25 -1.83
C VAL A 133 -2.49 -1.90 -3.20
N ILE A 134 -1.75 -1.38 -4.16
CA ILE A 134 -1.76 -1.80 -5.56
C ILE A 134 -0.40 -2.41 -5.87
N ASP A 135 -0.36 -3.73 -5.94
CA ASP A 135 0.81 -4.53 -6.29
C ASP A 135 0.40 -5.98 -6.52
N ARG A 136 1.13 -6.70 -7.37
CA ARG A 136 0.91 -8.13 -7.64
C ARG A 136 1.52 -9.02 -6.57
N ASN A 137 2.56 -8.55 -5.91
CA ASN A 137 3.41 -9.31 -5.02
C ASN A 137 3.31 -8.78 -3.58
N VAL A 138 2.13 -8.38 -3.12
CA VAL A 138 1.90 -7.93 -1.73
C VAL A 138 2.10 -9.08 -0.72
N SER A 139 2.65 -8.75 0.45
CA SER A 139 2.64 -9.61 1.62
C SER A 139 2.05 -8.86 2.82
N ARG A 140 1.08 -9.49 3.52
CA ARG A 140 0.45 -8.95 4.76
C ARG A 140 1.47 -8.38 5.73
N ASP A 141 2.53 -9.16 6.00
CA ASP A 141 3.49 -8.88 7.06
C ASP A 141 4.39 -7.68 6.74
N ARG A 142 4.31 -7.16 5.51
CA ARG A 142 5.15 -6.07 5.00
C ARG A 142 4.39 -4.78 4.70
N ILE A 143 3.08 -4.76 4.92
CA ILE A 143 2.29 -3.53 4.91
C ILE A 143 1.98 -3.16 6.35
N HIS A 144 2.32 -1.95 6.74
CA HIS A 144 2.17 -1.45 8.09
C HIS A 144 1.21 -0.29 8.12
N ILE A 145 0.11 -0.46 8.86
CA ILE A 145 -0.87 0.59 9.12
C ILE A 145 -0.80 0.87 10.61
N ARG A 146 -0.31 2.05 10.97
CA ARG A 146 -0.08 2.47 12.35
C ARG A 146 -1.05 3.59 12.69
N THR A 147 -1.92 3.31 13.63
CA THR A 147 -2.90 4.26 14.19
C THR A 147 -3.08 3.97 15.67
N ASN A 148 -3.65 4.92 16.41
CA ASN A 148 -3.93 4.78 17.83
C ASN A 148 -5.32 4.18 18.12
N ILE A 149 -5.94 3.54 17.12
CA ILE A 149 -7.11 2.66 17.29
C ILE A 149 -6.75 1.22 16.92
N SER A 150 -7.53 0.26 17.42
CA SER A 150 -7.37 -1.13 17.03
C SER A 150 -7.75 -1.33 15.57
N VAL A 151 -6.86 -1.93 14.78
CA VAL A 151 -7.13 -2.37 13.41
C VAL A 151 -7.48 -3.87 13.44
N PRO A 152 -8.72 -4.27 13.11
CA PRO A 152 -9.11 -5.68 13.06
C PRO A 152 -8.24 -6.50 12.09
N ASP A 153 -7.91 -7.74 12.44
CA ASP A 153 -7.15 -8.65 11.58
C ASP A 153 -7.83 -8.92 10.23
N SER A 154 -9.17 -8.83 10.18
CA SER A 154 -9.96 -8.94 8.95
C SER A 154 -9.73 -7.80 7.96
N LEU A 155 -9.13 -6.70 8.42
CA LEU A 155 -8.81 -5.54 7.58
C LEU A 155 -7.31 -5.49 7.24
N GLN A 156 -6.50 -6.49 7.58
CA GLN A 156 -5.10 -6.55 7.14
C GLN A 156 -4.99 -7.13 5.73
N PRO A 157 -3.97 -6.75 4.93
CA PRO A 157 -3.77 -7.31 3.59
C PRO A 157 -3.69 -8.83 3.61
N PRO A 158 -4.01 -9.55 2.52
CA PRO A 158 -3.88 -11.00 2.48
C PRO A 158 -2.43 -11.45 2.68
N HIS A 159 -2.23 -12.64 3.26
CA HIS A 159 -0.89 -13.22 3.45
C HIS A 159 -0.15 -13.44 2.12
N GLU A 160 -0.89 -13.66 1.03
CA GLU A 160 -0.38 -13.83 -0.33
C GLU A 160 -1.50 -13.53 -1.34
N ASN A 161 -1.15 -12.93 -2.49
CA ASN A 161 -2.07 -12.85 -3.62
C ASN A 161 -2.26 -14.26 -4.20
N ARG A 162 -3.49 -14.79 -4.12
CA ARG A 162 -3.87 -15.94 -4.95
C ARG A 162 -3.84 -15.48 -6.40
N SER A 163 -2.83 -15.92 -7.13
CA SER A 163 -2.90 -15.96 -8.60
C SER A 163 -3.99 -16.98 -8.96
N GLY A 164 -5.23 -16.52 -9.16
CA GLY A 164 -6.33 -17.38 -9.59
C GLY A 164 -7.71 -16.78 -9.31
N ASP A 165 -8.38 -16.42 -10.40
CA ASP A 165 -9.81 -16.19 -10.59
C ASP A 165 -10.76 -16.39 -9.39
N GLY A 166 -11.61 -15.39 -9.14
CA GLY A 166 -12.95 -15.61 -8.58
C GLY A 166 -13.26 -14.90 -7.26
N ASN A 167 -14.05 -13.84 -7.39
CA ASN A 167 -15.11 -13.37 -6.48
C ASN A 167 -15.01 -13.75 -4.99
N GLY A 168 -14.78 -12.74 -4.13
CA GLY A 168 -15.30 -12.85 -2.76
C GLY A 168 -14.63 -12.07 -1.63
N GLU A 169 -13.71 -11.14 -1.89
CA GLU A 169 -13.26 -10.06 -1.01
C GLU A 169 -12.37 -9.17 -1.90
N THR A 170 -12.47 -7.84 -1.86
CA THR A 170 -11.98 -6.96 -2.95
C THR A 170 -10.45 -6.81 -3.00
N GLY A 171 -9.77 -7.92 -3.25
CA GLY A 171 -8.43 -8.05 -3.79
C GLY A 171 -8.54 -8.60 -5.22
N ASN A 172 -8.63 -7.74 -6.24
CA ASN A 172 -8.12 -8.21 -7.54
C ASN A 172 -6.63 -8.47 -7.28
N GLY A 173 -5.99 -9.51 -7.81
CA GLY A 173 -4.61 -9.88 -7.44
C GLY A 173 -3.56 -8.76 -7.54
N ASP A 174 -3.92 -7.61 -8.13
CA ASP A 174 -3.10 -6.41 -8.26
C ASP A 174 -3.54 -5.23 -7.34
N ARG A 175 -4.65 -5.33 -6.60
CA ARG A 175 -5.21 -4.27 -5.75
C ARG A 175 -6.00 -4.82 -4.57
N TRP A 176 -5.52 -4.56 -3.36
CA TRP A 176 -6.20 -4.80 -2.10
C TRP A 176 -6.75 -3.50 -1.49
N THR A 177 -7.88 -3.55 -0.79
CA THR A 177 -8.49 -2.40 -0.12
C THR A 177 -8.95 -2.70 1.31
N MET A 178 -8.89 -1.70 2.19
CA MET A 178 -9.52 -1.72 3.52
C MET A 178 -10.20 -0.37 3.83
N SER A 179 -11.13 -0.38 4.78
CA SER A 179 -11.81 0.83 5.27
C SER A 179 -11.68 0.95 6.78
N LEU A 180 -11.15 2.07 7.25
CA LEU A 180 -10.99 2.41 8.66
C LEU A 180 -11.95 3.54 9.02
N VAL A 181 -12.68 3.36 10.12
CA VAL A 181 -13.67 4.34 10.60
C VAL A 181 -13.25 4.88 11.95
N TYR A 182 -13.17 6.21 12.05
CA TYR A 182 -12.95 6.94 13.29
C TYR A 182 -14.27 7.61 13.67
N ASP A 183 -14.97 7.11 14.69
CA ASP A 183 -16.34 7.52 15.01
C ASP A 183 -16.53 8.09 16.42
N ARG A 184 -15.47 8.13 17.23
CA ARG A 184 -15.49 8.64 18.61
C ARG A 184 -14.70 9.92 18.73
N ASP A 185 -14.95 10.65 19.81
CA ASP A 185 -14.14 11.81 20.16
C ASP A 185 -12.74 11.35 20.54
N GLY A 186 -11.74 12.09 20.08
CA GLY A 186 -10.35 11.77 20.33
C GLY A 186 -9.39 12.41 19.34
N GLU A 187 -8.12 12.41 19.73
CA GLU A 187 -7.01 12.75 18.84
C GLU A 187 -6.56 11.47 18.12
N TYR A 188 -6.35 11.55 16.82
CA TYR A 188 -6.02 10.40 15.97
C TYR A 188 -4.76 10.63 15.17
N THR A 189 -4.02 9.56 14.93
CA THR A 189 -2.91 9.53 13.98
C THR A 189 -3.08 8.37 13.00
N LEU A 190 -2.60 8.55 11.77
CA LEU A 190 -2.57 7.51 10.75
C LEU A 190 -1.26 7.61 9.97
N ASN A 191 -0.49 6.53 10.00
CA ASN A 191 0.67 6.33 9.15
C ASN A 191 0.54 5.01 8.41
N VAL A 192 0.98 5.00 7.15
CA VAL A 192 0.99 3.82 6.29
C VAL A 192 2.35 3.76 5.60
N ASP A 193 2.93 2.57 5.58
CA ASP A 193 4.18 2.24 4.89
C ASP A 193 4.18 0.76 4.51
N GLY A 194 5.11 0.36 3.67
CA GLY A 194 5.32 -1.06 3.41
C GLY A 194 6.25 -1.36 2.26
N SER A 195 6.34 -2.65 1.95
CA SER A 195 7.06 -3.21 0.82
C SER A 195 6.32 -4.42 0.26
N ASP A 196 6.65 -4.82 -0.97
CA ASP A 196 6.19 -6.09 -1.54
C ASP A 196 6.91 -7.30 -0.89
N ALA A 197 6.55 -8.51 -1.32
CA ALA A 197 7.12 -9.78 -0.88
C ALA A 197 8.60 -9.95 -1.25
N LEU A 198 9.10 -9.21 -2.24
CA LEU A 198 10.50 -9.22 -2.66
C LEU A 198 11.34 -8.15 -1.93
N GLY A 199 10.70 -7.23 -1.21
CA GLY A 199 11.32 -6.21 -0.39
C GLY A 199 11.44 -4.86 -1.10
N ASN A 200 10.79 -4.68 -2.25
CA ASN A 200 10.74 -3.38 -2.89
C ASN A 200 9.84 -2.45 -2.04
N PRO A 201 10.37 -1.31 -1.54
CA PRO A 201 9.59 -0.38 -0.73
C PRO A 201 8.47 0.25 -1.56
N ALA A 202 7.42 0.72 -0.89
CA ALA A 202 6.32 1.43 -1.54
C ALA A 202 6.86 2.54 -2.46
N ALA A 203 6.54 2.43 -3.75
CA ALA A 203 7.02 3.35 -4.77
C ALA A 203 6.35 4.73 -4.63
N ASP A 204 5.10 4.75 -4.16
CA ASP A 204 4.32 5.95 -3.93
C ASP A 204 3.29 5.74 -2.81
N ILE A 205 3.07 6.78 -2.00
CA ILE A 205 2.06 6.82 -0.94
C ILE A 205 1.26 8.11 -1.09
N VAL A 206 0.10 8.02 -1.72
CA VAL A 206 -0.75 9.17 -2.03
C VAL A 206 -1.78 9.37 -0.93
N TRP A 207 -1.84 10.59 -0.38
CA TRP A 207 -2.81 10.97 0.66
C TRP A 207 -3.83 11.97 0.09
N ASN A 208 -5.11 11.60 0.14
CA ASN A 208 -6.20 12.43 -0.35
C ASN A 208 -7.19 12.73 0.77
N GLY A 209 -7.35 14.02 1.07
CA GLY A 209 -8.26 14.52 2.11
C GLY A 209 -7.58 15.47 3.09
N PRO A 210 -8.38 16.29 3.81
CA PRO A 210 -7.84 17.24 4.77
C PRO A 210 -7.28 16.54 6.01
N SER A 211 -6.18 17.07 6.53
CA SER A 211 -5.50 16.62 7.76
C SER A 211 -5.36 15.10 7.83
N PRO A 212 -4.67 14.49 6.84
CA PRO A 212 -4.79 13.06 6.59
C PRO A 212 -3.98 12.17 7.53
N LYS A 213 -2.99 12.72 8.24
CA LYS A 213 -2.07 11.99 9.13
C LYS A 213 -2.35 12.21 10.61
N ASP A 214 -2.89 13.37 10.98
CA ASP A 214 -3.29 13.71 12.34
C ASP A 214 -4.55 14.58 12.33
N PHE A 215 -5.52 14.24 13.16
CA PHE A 215 -6.77 14.99 13.28
C PHE A 215 -7.44 14.74 14.63
N VAL A 216 -8.39 15.60 14.99
CA VAL A 216 -9.22 15.47 16.19
C VAL A 216 -10.66 15.32 15.76
N ILE A 217 -11.36 14.32 16.29
CA ILE A 217 -12.82 14.28 16.21
C ILE A 217 -13.34 14.84 17.53
N ASP A 218 -14.22 15.82 17.42
CA ASP A 218 -14.89 16.44 18.55
C ASP A 218 -16.38 16.63 18.24
N ARG A 219 -17.19 15.73 18.78
CA ARG A 219 -18.65 15.71 18.62
C ARG A 219 -19.34 16.16 19.92
N THR A 220 -18.58 16.41 20.98
CA THR A 220 -19.12 16.82 22.27
C THR A 220 -19.50 18.29 22.22
N LYS A 221 -20.71 18.60 22.67
CA LYS A 221 -21.18 19.98 22.73
C LYS A 221 -20.65 20.64 24.01
N PRO A 222 -20.35 21.95 23.97
CA PRO A 222 -20.01 22.70 25.18
C PRO A 222 -21.19 22.71 26.15
N VAL A 223 -20.89 22.69 27.45
CA VAL A 223 -21.90 22.78 28.52
C VAL A 223 -21.92 24.20 29.08
N LEU A 224 -23.10 24.82 29.08
CA LEU A 224 -23.31 26.18 29.56
C LEU A 224 -24.03 26.19 30.91
N SER A 225 -23.64 27.10 31.79
CA SER A 225 -24.37 27.42 33.00
C SER A 225 -24.31 28.91 33.30
N LEU A 226 -25.40 29.45 33.84
CA LEU A 226 -25.50 30.83 34.28
C LEU A 226 -25.53 30.86 35.81
N PHE A 227 -24.96 31.91 36.38
CA PHE A 227 -25.04 32.17 37.80
C PHE A 227 -25.12 33.68 38.04
N LEU A 228 -25.79 34.08 39.11
CA LEU A 228 -25.79 35.48 39.54
C LEU A 228 -24.65 35.69 40.52
N LEU A 229 -23.92 36.78 40.36
CA LEU A 229 -22.88 37.18 41.32
C LEU A 229 -23.53 37.74 42.60
N ASN A 230 -24.69 38.38 42.49
CA ASN A 230 -25.49 38.80 43.63
C ASN A 230 -26.60 37.77 43.89
N THR A 231 -26.71 37.30 45.14
CA THR A 231 -27.68 36.28 45.56
C THR A 231 -28.75 36.81 46.52
N ASP A 232 -28.79 38.11 46.81
CA ASP A 232 -29.84 38.75 47.65
C ASP A 232 -31.17 38.86 46.89
N VAL A 233 -31.84 37.71 46.77
CA VAL A 233 -33.13 37.58 46.10
C VAL A 233 -34.28 37.73 47.09
N ARG A 234 -35.24 38.58 46.74
CA ARG A 234 -36.52 38.74 47.45
C ARG A 234 -37.65 38.16 46.61
N ASN A 235 -38.61 37.52 47.28
CA ASN A 235 -39.75 36.86 46.64
C ASN A 235 -39.35 35.95 45.45
N GLY A 236 -38.19 35.28 45.57
CA GLY A 236 -37.69 34.29 44.61
C GLY A 236 -37.16 34.81 43.27
N LYS A 237 -37.30 36.11 42.94
CA LYS A 237 -36.80 36.67 41.67
C LYS A 237 -36.47 38.16 41.64
N TYR A 238 -36.73 38.91 42.70
CA TYR A 238 -36.55 40.36 42.72
C TYR A 238 -35.27 40.74 43.44
N TYR A 239 -34.45 41.58 42.82
CA TYR A 239 -33.19 42.04 43.38
C TYR A 239 -33.21 43.56 43.50
N ARG A 240 -32.66 44.08 44.60
CA ARG A 240 -32.62 45.53 44.85
C ARG A 240 -31.48 46.23 44.10
N ASP A 241 -30.37 45.53 43.91
CA ASP A 241 -29.14 46.06 43.33
C ASP A 241 -28.89 45.50 41.92
N VAL A 242 -27.93 46.11 41.21
CA VAL A 242 -27.47 45.67 39.88
C VAL A 242 -27.14 44.18 39.91
N GLN A 243 -27.61 43.46 38.89
CA GLN A 243 -27.33 42.04 38.70
C GLN A 243 -26.25 41.85 37.64
N THR A 244 -25.18 41.16 38.02
CA THR A 244 -24.19 40.66 37.08
C THR A 244 -24.44 39.17 36.88
N VAL A 245 -24.66 38.77 35.63
CA VAL A 245 -24.79 37.37 35.24
C VAL A 245 -23.42 36.84 34.85
N GLY A 246 -22.91 35.87 35.59
CA GLY A 246 -21.75 35.09 35.22
C GLY A 246 -22.13 33.96 34.26
N ILE A 247 -21.28 33.73 33.26
CA ILE A 247 -21.38 32.61 32.32
C ILE A 247 -20.24 31.64 32.64
N ARG A 248 -20.55 30.35 32.73
CA ARG A 248 -19.56 29.30 32.78
C ARG A 248 -19.76 28.36 31.61
N VAL A 249 -18.70 28.19 30.82
CA VAL A 249 -18.61 27.25 29.71
C VAL A 249 -17.66 26.13 30.10
N LYS A 250 -18.04 24.89 29.86
CA LYS A 250 -17.15 23.72 29.95
C LYS A 250 -17.01 23.11 28.55
N GLU A 251 -15.78 23.03 28.08
CA GLU A 251 -15.42 22.48 26.78
C GLU A 251 -14.03 21.83 26.91
N HIS A 252 -13.82 20.69 26.24
CA HIS A 252 -12.54 19.97 26.28
C HIS A 252 -11.53 20.62 25.33
N ASN A 253 -11.94 20.93 24.10
CA ASN A 253 -11.08 21.51 23.07
C ASN A 253 -11.16 23.05 23.06
N PHE A 254 -11.03 23.67 24.23
CA PHE A 254 -11.19 25.11 24.42
C PHE A 254 -9.90 25.90 24.24
N ARG A 255 -9.96 26.96 23.44
CA ARG A 255 -8.93 28.01 23.35
C ARG A 255 -9.59 29.36 23.53
N GLN A 256 -9.10 30.14 24.49
CA GLN A 256 -9.72 31.42 24.85
C GLN A 256 -9.63 32.44 23.71
N GLU A 257 -8.52 32.42 22.98
CA GLU A 257 -8.25 33.27 21.82
C GLU A 257 -9.24 33.06 20.65
N ASP A 258 -9.87 31.90 20.56
CA ASP A 258 -10.85 31.58 19.52
C ASP A 258 -12.27 32.06 19.88
N VAL A 259 -12.50 32.48 21.14
CA VAL A 259 -13.83 32.89 21.62
C VAL A 259 -14.18 34.28 21.15
N GLN A 260 -15.27 34.39 20.40
CA GLN A 260 -15.86 35.67 20.01
C GLN A 260 -17.04 36.02 20.90
N TYR A 261 -16.98 37.18 21.54
CA TYR A 261 -18.09 37.73 22.32
C TYR A 261 -18.91 38.68 21.44
N ILE A 262 -20.05 38.21 20.96
CA ILE A 262 -20.94 38.98 20.09
C ILE A 262 -22.21 39.33 20.89
N SER A 263 -22.48 40.61 21.07
CA SER A 263 -23.78 41.06 21.60
C SER A 263 -24.72 41.34 20.43
N SER A 264 -25.80 40.58 20.30
CA SER A 264 -26.88 40.93 19.37
C SER A 264 -27.77 41.97 20.05
N SER A 265 -27.44 43.25 19.88
CA SER A 265 -28.32 44.32 20.29
C SER A 265 -29.59 44.26 19.43
N GLY A 266 -30.66 43.68 19.98
CA GLY A 266 -32.00 43.97 19.48
C GLY A 266 -32.21 45.47 19.59
N SER A 267 -32.53 46.12 18.47
CA SER A 267 -32.69 47.56 18.37
C SER A 267 -33.58 48.13 19.49
N ARG A 268 -32.94 48.68 20.54
CA ARG A 268 -33.27 49.95 21.23
C ARG A 268 -32.38 50.11 22.46
N GLY A 269 -31.39 51.01 22.35
CA GLY A 269 -30.86 51.75 23.50
C GLY A 269 -29.33 51.74 23.66
N ARG A 270 -28.68 52.70 23.00
CA ARG A 270 -27.34 53.27 23.25
C ARG A 270 -26.17 52.30 23.49
N ASP A 271 -25.33 52.22 22.46
CA ASP A 271 -23.92 51.81 22.54
C ASP A 271 -23.23 52.42 23.77
N ARG A 272 -22.65 51.55 24.61
CA ARG A 272 -21.49 51.90 25.43
C ARG A 272 -20.33 51.06 24.96
N ARG A 273 -19.24 51.74 24.57
CA ARG A 273 -18.00 51.11 24.10
C ARG A 273 -17.28 50.40 25.26
N PRO A 274 -16.51 49.33 24.98
CA PRO A 274 -15.68 48.68 26.00
C PRO A 274 -14.57 49.63 26.45
N GLY A 275 -14.56 49.97 27.74
CA GLY A 275 -13.62 50.91 28.36
C GLY A 275 -13.98 51.24 29.82
N ASP A 276 -15.25 51.13 30.20
CA ASP A 276 -15.70 51.36 31.57
C ASP A 276 -15.70 50.05 32.38
N VAL A 277 -14.52 49.49 32.64
CA VAL A 277 -14.31 48.65 33.83
C VAL A 277 -13.08 49.18 34.53
N ALA A 278 -13.29 50.01 35.55
CA ALA A 278 -12.25 50.37 36.49
C ALA A 278 -11.76 49.07 37.16
N ALA A 279 -10.45 48.83 37.07
CA ALA A 279 -9.74 47.91 37.95
C ALA A 279 -9.82 48.42 39.41
N PRO A 280 -9.71 47.54 40.42
CA PRO A 280 -9.78 47.91 41.83
C PRO A 280 -8.70 48.91 42.25
#